data_AF-A0A6V2M1W4-F1
#
_entry.id   AF-A0A6V2M1W4-F1
#
_cell.length_a   1.000
_cell.length_b   1.000
_cell.length_c   1.000
_cell.angle_alpha   90.00
_cell.angle_beta   90.00
_cell.angle_gamma   90.00
#
_symmetry.space_group_name_H-M   'P 1'
#
loop_
_entity.id
_entity.type
_entity.pdbx_description
1 polymer ?
#
loop_
_entity_poly.entity_id
_entity_poly.type
_entity_poly.pdbx_seq_one_letter_code
_entity_poly.pdbx_strand_id
1 'polypeptide(L)'
;MLRDAEDRDDILDVLLDAEEASWVVSQRSRPLALLGRVRQVLMRELDAGELSATQHYAIDMDVRELSSVVATCERLFSSPIPPNMARHGVRSLILWLFGIPTARILIAHSRGEVLIKLMS
;
A
#
# COMPACT_ATOMS: atom_id res chain seq x y z
N MET A 1 3.15 2.38 8.52
CA MET A 1 1.83 2.93 8.18
C MET A 1 0.89 1.81 7.70
N LEU A 2 0.69 0.77 8.51
CA LEU A 2 -0.30 -0.31 8.28
C LEU A 2 -1.30 -0.45 9.45
N ARG A 3 -1.07 0.28 10.55
CA ARG A 3 -1.90 0.56 11.75
C ARG A 3 -1.36 1.86 12.37
N ASP A 4 -2.05 2.49 13.32
CA ASP A 4 -1.56 3.69 14.00
C ASP A 4 -0.16 3.51 14.59
N ALA A 5 0.60 4.61 14.71
CA ALA A 5 1.98 4.59 15.21
C ALA A 5 2.03 4.30 16.73
N GLU A 6 1.03 4.78 17.46
CA GLU A 6 0.89 4.64 18.92
C GLU A 6 0.77 3.17 19.34
N ASP A 7 -0.13 2.41 18.70
CA ASP A 7 -0.37 0.96 18.92
C ASP A 7 0.85 0.08 18.62
N ARG A 8 1.86 0.61 17.90
CA ARG A 8 3.11 -0.11 17.58
C ARG A 8 4.22 0.13 18.60
N ASP A 9 4.28 1.33 19.14
CA ASP A 9 5.36 1.70 20.06
C ASP A 9 5.13 1.00 21.41
N ASP A 10 3.86 0.86 21.82
CA ASP A 10 3.46 0.04 22.98
C ASP A 10 3.91 -1.43 22.88
N ILE A 11 3.88 -2.00 21.66
CA ILE A 11 4.31 -3.39 21.43
C ILE A 11 5.84 -3.52 21.52
N LEU A 12 6.58 -2.51 21.06
CA LEU A 12 8.05 -2.52 21.14
C LEU A 12 8.50 -2.49 22.60
N ASP A 13 7.83 -1.70 23.44
CA ASP A 13 8.13 -1.60 24.87
C ASP A 13 7.83 -2.89 25.64
N VAL A 14 6.98 -3.77 25.10
CA VAL A 14 6.69 -5.10 25.66
C VAL A 14 7.68 -6.17 25.20
N LEU A 15 8.15 -6.07 23.95
CA LEU A 15 8.96 -7.12 23.31
C LEU A 15 10.47 -6.89 23.41
N LEU A 16 10.92 -5.65 23.61
CA LEU A 16 12.32 -5.26 23.58
C LEU A 16 12.70 -4.51 24.85
N ASP A 17 14.00 -4.55 25.17
CA ASP A 17 14.53 -3.67 26.20
C ASP A 17 14.40 -2.20 25.79
N ALA A 18 14.30 -1.30 26.77
CA ALA A 18 14.08 0.13 26.53
C ALA A 18 15.12 0.77 25.58
N GLU A 19 16.38 0.32 25.65
CA GLU A 19 17.43 0.79 24.73
C GLU A 19 17.16 0.35 23.29
N GLU A 20 16.80 -0.92 23.08
CA GLU A 20 16.52 -1.47 21.75
C GLU A 20 15.24 -0.89 21.16
N ALA A 21 14.18 -0.75 21.97
CA ALA A 21 12.94 -0.10 21.58
C ALA A 21 13.21 1.34 21.10
N SER A 22 13.97 2.13 21.88
CA SER A 22 14.33 3.50 21.50
C SER A 22 15.14 3.56 20.21
N TRP A 23 16.07 2.62 20.01
CA TRP A 23 16.87 2.52 18.81
C TRP A 23 16.02 2.18 17.59
N VAL A 24 15.06 1.26 17.71
CA VAL A 24 14.13 0.88 16.62
C VAL A 24 13.25 2.06 16.24
N VAL A 25 12.71 2.78 17.23
CA VAL A 25 11.86 3.96 17.02
C VAL A 25 12.60 5.07 16.26
N SER A 26 13.91 5.21 16.48
CA SER A 26 14.75 6.21 15.78
C SER A 26 15.07 5.85 14.33
N GLN A 27 14.74 4.64 13.85
CA GLN A 27 15.06 4.22 12.49
C GLN A 27 14.04 4.73 11.47
N ARG A 28 14.53 5.09 10.29
CA ARG A 28 13.68 5.51 9.15
C ARG A 28 12.66 4.43 8.76
N SER A 29 13.12 3.18 8.68
CA SER A 29 12.30 2.01 8.36
C SER A 29 12.43 0.99 9.48
N ARG A 30 11.63 1.17 10.54
CA ARG A 30 11.58 0.29 11.72
C ARG A 30 11.54 -1.22 11.38
N PRO A 31 10.65 -1.72 10.50
CA PRO A 31 10.61 -3.15 10.18
C PRO A 31 11.88 -3.65 9.47
N LEU A 32 12.48 -2.86 8.57
CA LEU A 32 13.75 -3.23 7.93
C LEU A 32 14.91 -3.24 8.93
N ALA A 33 14.91 -2.33 9.90
CA ALA A 33 15.92 -2.31 10.95
C ALA A 33 15.85 -3.57 11.84
N LEU A 34 14.65 -4.00 12.21
CA LEU A 34 14.42 -5.24 12.96
C LEU A 34 14.91 -6.47 12.17
N LEU A 35 14.57 -6.58 10.88
CA LEU A 35 15.06 -7.67 10.03
C LEU A 35 16.59 -7.66 9.89
N GLY A 36 17.19 -6.48 9.79
CA GLY A 36 18.64 -6.32 9.82
C GLY A 36 19.27 -6.83 11.12
N ARG A 37 18.64 -6.57 12.27
CA ARG A 37 19.08 -7.10 13.57
C ARG A 37 18.94 -8.61 13.66
N VAL A 38 17.82 -9.17 13.22
CA VAL A 38 17.62 -10.63 13.15
C VAL A 38 18.75 -11.28 12.35
N ARG A 39 19.12 -10.71 11.19
CA ARG A 39 20.23 -11.23 10.39
C ARG A 39 21.59 -11.13 11.10
N GLN A 40 21.83 -10.07 11.87
CA GLN A 40 23.03 -9.96 12.70
C GLN A 40 23.08 -11.02 13.80
N VAL A 41 21.94 -11.33 14.42
CA VAL A 41 21.84 -12.40 15.43
C VAL A 41 22.11 -13.75 14.78
N LEU A 42 21.48 -14.06 13.64
CA LEU A 42 21.72 -15.30 12.91
C LEU A 42 23.20 -15.51 12.55
N MET A 43 23.89 -14.46 12.11
CA MET A 43 25.32 -14.52 11.83
C MET A 43 26.15 -14.83 13.08
N ARG A 44 25.81 -14.21 14.23
CA ARG A 44 26.50 -14.49 15.49
C ARG A 44 26.30 -15.93 15.96
N GLU A 45 25.10 -16.47 15.83
CA GLU A 45 24.79 -17.86 16.19
C GLU A 45 25.51 -18.86 15.25
N LEU A 46 25.67 -18.51 13.97
CA LEU A 46 26.49 -19.28 13.04
C LEU A 46 27.97 -19.26 13.45
N ASP A 47 28.51 -18.10 13.77
CA ASP A 47 29.91 -17.94 14.21
C ASP A 47 30.17 -18.65 15.56
N ALA A 48 29.16 -18.68 16.45
CA ALA A 48 29.21 -19.41 17.71
C ALA A 48 29.10 -20.94 17.53
N GLY A 49 28.68 -21.41 16.35
CA GLY A 49 28.48 -22.83 16.05
C GLY A 49 27.17 -23.41 16.59
N GLU A 50 26.30 -22.57 17.15
CA GLU A 50 24.97 -22.95 17.65
C GLU A 50 23.97 -23.14 16.50
N LEU A 51 24.25 -22.56 15.33
CA LEU A 51 23.47 -22.71 14.12
C LEU A 51 24.28 -23.40 13.02
N SER A 52 23.75 -24.46 12.43
CA SER A 52 24.40 -25.07 11.25
C SER A 52 24.28 -24.15 10.02
N ALA A 53 25.24 -24.23 9.09
CA ALA A 53 25.23 -23.44 7.86
C ALA A 53 23.95 -23.65 7.03
N THR A 54 23.39 -24.87 7.03
CA THR A 54 22.14 -25.19 6.33
C THR A 54 20.94 -24.52 6.97
N GLN A 55 20.86 -24.52 8.31
CA GLN A 55 19.79 -23.84 9.06
C GLN A 55 19.90 -22.33 8.91
N HIS A 56 21.11 -21.78 9.01
CA HIS A 56 21.37 -20.36 8.75
C HIS A 56 20.86 -19.94 7.38
N TYR A 57 21.21 -20.71 6.34
CA TYR A 57 20.79 -20.41 4.97
C TYR A 57 19.27 -20.45 4.81
N ALA A 58 18.59 -21.44 5.39
CA ALA A 58 17.13 -21.54 5.31
C ALA A 58 16.45 -20.31 5.95
N ILE A 59 16.89 -19.92 7.15
CA ILE A 59 16.31 -18.78 7.86
C ILE A 59 16.66 -17.45 7.15
N ASP A 60 17.88 -17.30 6.61
CA ASP A 60 18.25 -16.10 5.84
C ASP A 60 17.37 -15.93 4.58
N MET A 61 16.96 -17.04 3.94
CA MET A 61 15.99 -16.99 2.83
C MET A 61 14.62 -16.47 3.27
N ASP A 62 14.10 -16.94 4.40
CA ASP A 62 12.82 -16.47 4.93
C ASP A 62 12.88 -14.98 5.31
N VAL A 63 13.98 -14.54 5.95
CA VAL A 63 14.22 -13.14 6.29
C VAL A 63 14.34 -12.27 5.04
N ARG A 64 14.95 -12.79 3.97
CA ARG A 64 15.06 -12.11 2.67
C ARG A 64 13.69 -11.96 2.00
N GLU A 65 12.85 -12.99 2.04
CA GLU A 65 11.48 -12.91 1.54
C GLU A 65 10.68 -11.84 2.29
N LEU A 66 10.74 -11.86 3.63
CA LEU A 66 10.05 -10.88 4.46
C LEU A 66 10.53 -9.44 4.17
N SER A 67 11.84 -9.25 3.98
CA SER A 67 12.42 -7.96 3.57
C SER A 67 11.88 -7.47 2.22
N SER A 68 11.69 -8.38 1.27
CA SER A 68 11.12 -8.08 -0.05
C SER A 68 9.66 -7.63 0.05
N VAL A 69 8.86 -8.30 0.89
CA VAL A 69 7.47 -7.92 1.14
C VAL A 69 7.40 -6.52 1.77
N VAL A 70 8.21 -6.24 2.79
CA VAL A 70 8.26 -4.92 3.45
C VAL A 70 8.62 -3.83 2.45
N ALA A 71 9.67 -4.02 1.64
CA ALA A 71 10.07 -3.05 0.62
C ALA A 71 8.98 -2.83 -0.44
N THR A 72 8.24 -3.88 -0.81
CA THR A 72 7.10 -3.79 -1.74
C THR A 72 5.96 -2.99 -1.13
N CYS A 73 5.64 -3.20 0.14
CA CYS A 73 4.65 -2.40 0.86
C CYS A 73 5.08 -0.93 0.91
N GLU A 74 6.32 -0.63 1.32
CA GLU A 74 6.83 0.76 1.33
C GLU A 74 6.71 1.42 -0.05
N ARG A 75 7.05 0.70 -1.12
CA ARG A 75 6.87 1.19 -2.50
C ARG A 75 5.41 1.47 -2.82
N LEU A 76 4.50 0.56 -2.47
CA LEU A 76 3.07 0.72 -2.72
C LEU A 76 2.50 1.97 -2.02
N PHE A 77 2.93 2.25 -0.79
CA PHE A 77 2.52 3.45 -0.06
C PHE A 77 3.19 4.72 -0.61
N SER A 78 4.45 4.64 -1.04
CA SER A 78 5.16 5.78 -1.62
C SER A 78 4.66 6.17 -3.03
N SER A 79 4.01 5.24 -3.73
CA SER A 79 3.50 5.41 -5.09
C SER A 79 1.97 5.31 -5.12
N PRO A 80 1.23 6.30 -4.60
CA PRO A 80 -0.21 6.35 -4.80
C PRO A 80 -0.53 6.38 -6.31
N ILE A 81 -1.67 5.81 -6.69
CA ILE A 81 -2.17 5.86 -8.08
C ILE A 81 -2.06 7.30 -8.58
N PRO A 82 -1.46 7.55 -9.76
CA PRO A 82 -1.23 8.91 -10.24
C PRO A 82 -2.54 9.70 -10.20
N PRO A 83 -2.60 10.84 -9.49
CA PRO A 83 -3.85 11.55 -9.25
C PRO A 83 -4.50 12.01 -10.55
N ASN A 84 -3.71 12.19 -11.62
CA ASN A 84 -4.21 12.56 -12.95
C ASN A 84 -5.06 11.45 -13.58
N MET A 85 -4.73 10.17 -13.37
CA MET A 85 -5.51 9.05 -13.92
C MET A 85 -6.91 8.99 -13.30
N ALA A 86 -6.99 9.13 -11.97
CA ALA A 86 -8.28 9.24 -11.27
C ALA A 86 -9.06 10.50 -11.68
N ARG A 87 -8.38 11.65 -11.82
CA ARG A 87 -9.01 12.93 -12.20
C ARG A 87 -9.57 12.93 -13.62
N HIS A 88 -8.87 12.34 -14.59
CA HIS A 88 -9.36 12.24 -15.97
C HIS A 88 -10.49 11.20 -16.09
N GLY A 89 -10.37 10.05 -15.42
CA GLY A 89 -11.42 9.04 -15.38
C GLY A 89 -12.73 9.59 -14.81
N VAL A 90 -12.67 10.28 -13.67
CA VAL A 90 -13.86 10.88 -13.03
C VAL A 90 -14.48 11.97 -13.90
N ARG A 91 -13.68 12.85 -14.53
CA ARG A 91 -14.22 13.90 -15.42
C ARG A 91 -14.94 13.31 -16.64
N SER A 92 -14.34 12.32 -17.30
CA SER A 92 -14.97 11.64 -18.43
C SER A 92 -16.27 10.93 -18.02
N LEU A 93 -16.29 10.29 -16.85
CA LEU A 93 -17.47 9.62 -16.32
C LEU A 93 -18.60 10.61 -15.99
N ILE A 94 -18.28 11.75 -15.38
CA ILE A 94 -19.23 12.84 -15.10
C ILE A 94 -19.81 13.37 -16.41
N LEU A 95 -18.97 13.70 -17.39
CA LEU A 95 -19.44 14.19 -18.70
C LEU A 95 -20.38 13.18 -19.38
N TRP A 96 -20.07 11.88 -19.30
CA TRP A 96 -20.91 10.84 -19.86
C TRP A 96 -22.25 10.70 -19.12
N LEU A 97 -22.23 10.62 -17.78
CA LEU A 97 -23.43 10.50 -16.95
C LEU A 97 -24.38 11.70 -17.09
N PHE A 98 -23.85 12.92 -17.25
CA PHE A 98 -24.67 14.13 -17.49
C PHE A 98 -25.04 14.34 -18.98
N GLY A 99 -24.27 13.78 -19.91
CA GLY A 99 -24.56 13.84 -21.34
C GLY A 99 -25.72 12.94 -21.78
N ILE A 100 -25.92 11.79 -21.12
CA ILE A 100 -27.02 10.86 -21.41
C ILE A 100 -28.41 11.48 -21.19
N PRO A 101 -28.73 12.07 -20.02
CA PRO A 101 -30.07 12.62 -19.77
C PRO A 101 -30.37 13.80 -20.69
N THR A 102 -29.39 14.67 -20.95
CA THR A 102 -29.58 15.83 -21.85
C THR A 102 -29.80 15.39 -23.29
N ALA A 103 -29.04 14.40 -23.79
CA ALA A 103 -29.25 13.83 -25.12
C ALA A 103 -30.63 13.15 -25.24
N ARG A 104 -31.06 12.41 -24.22
CA ARG A 104 -32.39 11.75 -24.22
C ARG A 104 -33.54 12.76 -24.19
N ILE A 105 -33.43 13.83 -23.40
CA ILE A 105 -34.44 14.91 -23.31
C ILE A 105 -34.50 15.68 -24.63
N LEU A 106 -33.36 16.03 -25.21
CA LEU A 106 -33.29 16.73 -26.50
C LEU A 106 -33.89 15.89 -27.64
N ILE A 107 -33.59 14.58 -27.69
CA ILE A 107 -34.18 13.66 -28.68
C ILE A 107 -35.69 13.48 -28.44
N ALA A 108 -36.16 13.47 -27.18
CA ALA A 108 -37.59 13.39 -26.88
C ALA A 108 -38.33 14.66 -27.29
N HIS A 109 -37.73 15.83 -27.08
CA HIS A 109 -38.28 17.12 -27.47
C HIS A 109 -38.39 17.26 -29.00
N SER A 110 -37.32 16.96 -29.75
CA SER A 110 -37.35 17.03 -31.22
C SER A 110 -38.34 16.03 -31.85
N ARG A 111 -38.52 14.86 -31.24
CA ARG A 111 -39.50 13.86 -31.67
C ARG A 111 -40.94 14.32 -31.40
N GLY A 112 -41.17 15.07 -30.32
CA GLY A 112 -42.46 15.69 -30.00
C GLY A 112 -42.86 16.81 -30.97
N GLU A 113 -41.93 17.69 -31.33
CA GLU A 113 -42.19 18.76 -32.32
C GLU A 113 -42.50 18.21 -33.71
N VAL A 114 -41.83 17.14 -34.14
CA VAL A 114 -42.10 16.47 -35.42
C VAL A 114 -43.49 15.83 -35.43
N LEU A 115 -43.93 15.22 -34.33
CA LEU A 115 -45.25 14.60 -34.24
C LEU A 115 -46.38 15.63 -34.30
N ILE A 116 -46.21 16.79 -33.65
CA ILE A 116 -47.17 17.89 -33.68
C ILE A 116 -47.29 18.47 -35.10
N LYS A 117 -46.16 18.59 -35.82
CA LYS A 117 -46.12 19.11 -37.19
C LYS A 117 -46.69 18.15 -38.24
N LEU A 118 -46.82 16.87 -37.92
CA LEU A 118 -47.46 15.83 -38.75
C LEU A 118 -48.98 15.69 -38.50
N MET A 119 -49.49 16.24 -37.39
CA MET A 119 -50.90 16.21 -37.00
C MET A 119 -51.66 17.52 -37.25
N SER A 120 -50.98 18.57 -37.72
CA SER A 120 -51.54 19.84 -38.18
C SER A 120 -51.49 19.93 -39.70
#